data_AF-A0A094BE33-F1
#
_entry.id   AF-A0A094BE33-F1
#
_cell.length_a   1.000
_cell.length_b   1.000
_cell.length_c   1.000
_cell.angle_alpha   90.00
_cell.angle_beta   90.00
_cell.angle_gamma   90.00
#
_symmetry.space_group_name_H-M   'P 1'
#
loop_
_entity.id
_entity.type
_entity.pdbx_description
1 polymer ?
#
loop_
_entity_poly.entity_id
_entity_poly.type
_entity_poly.pdbx_seq_one_letter_code
_entity_poly.pdbx_strand_id
1 'polypeptide(L)'
;MWNPALLTHLSLASLASLATAQTQYDPSYHLHWTTPASSWAATAPIGNGRLGASIYGTVSTEKLSLNENSIWSGPWLNRSNPNSLGALDGIRSLLVEGDLTGAGKETLENMAGTTTSPRQFHPLGGLEVGFGYGEGEEGEG
;
A
#
# COMPACT_ATOMS: atom_id res chain seq x y z
N MET A 1 29.42 48.18 63.07
CA MET A 1 29.48 46.72 63.25
C MET A 1 28.38 46.11 62.41
N TRP A 2 28.77 45.33 61.40
CA TRP A 2 27.91 44.62 60.44
C TRP A 2 27.37 43.33 61.09
N ASN A 3 26.10 42.97 60.89
CA ASN A 3 25.65 41.59 61.03
C ASN A 3 24.52 41.28 60.01
N PRO A 4 24.78 40.48 58.96
CA PRO A 4 23.80 40.14 57.94
C PRO A 4 23.19 38.77 58.24
N ALA A 5 21.91 38.72 58.59
CA ALA A 5 21.17 37.46 58.57
C ALA A 5 19.68 37.74 58.36
N LEU A 6 19.07 36.94 57.49
CA LEU A 6 17.63 36.82 57.21
C LEU A 6 17.12 37.61 56.00
N LEU A 7 17.71 37.34 54.83
CA LEU A 7 16.90 37.07 53.64
C LEU A 7 16.64 35.56 53.54
N THR A 8 15.66 35.17 52.72
CA THR A 8 15.32 33.81 52.21
C THR A 8 14.14 33.13 52.90
N HIS A 9 13.09 32.59 52.26
CA HIS A 9 12.57 32.64 50.89
C HIS A 9 11.04 32.43 50.93
N LEU A 10 10.31 33.18 50.10
CA LEU A 10 8.89 32.93 49.79
C LEU A 10 8.81 31.67 48.92
N SER A 11 8.33 30.54 49.46
CA SER A 11 8.12 29.31 48.68
C SER A 11 6.76 29.32 48.00
N LEU A 12 6.73 29.73 46.73
CA LEU A 12 5.60 29.48 45.85
C LEU A 12 6.04 28.51 44.76
N ALA A 13 5.74 27.23 44.93
CA ALA A 13 5.91 26.22 43.89
C ALA A 13 4.55 25.55 43.64
N SER A 14 3.69 26.19 42.85
CA SER A 14 2.59 25.49 42.19
C SER A 14 3.17 24.77 40.97
N LEU A 15 3.54 23.50 41.14
CA LEU A 15 3.84 22.63 40.01
C LEU A 15 2.52 22.39 39.25
N ALA A 16 2.34 23.07 38.12
CA ALA A 16 1.35 22.69 37.15
C ALA A 16 1.80 21.35 36.54
N SER A 17 1.15 20.26 36.95
CA SER A 17 1.36 18.95 36.32
C SER A 17 0.79 19.02 34.91
N LEU A 18 1.65 19.16 33.90
CA LEU A 18 1.28 18.88 32.52
C LEU A 18 0.95 17.39 32.47
N ALA A 19 -0.34 17.06 32.43
CA ALA A 19 -0.77 15.72 32.08
C ALA A 19 -0.29 15.45 30.66
N THR A 20 0.84 14.74 30.52
CA THR A 20 1.20 14.11 29.27
C THR A 20 0.09 13.13 28.96
N ALA A 21 -0.66 13.38 27.88
CA ALA A 21 -1.59 12.40 27.36
C ALA A 21 -0.76 11.18 26.92
N GLN A 22 -0.60 10.20 27.81
CA GLN A 22 -0.05 8.91 27.44
C GLN A 22 -1.15 8.19 26.65
N THR A 23 -1.02 8.21 25.33
CA THR A 23 -1.85 7.36 24.47
C THR A 23 -1.54 5.91 24.84
N GLN A 24 -2.50 5.22 25.44
CA GLN A 24 -2.39 3.81 25.76
C GLN A 24 -2.21 3.03 24.45
N TYR A 25 -1.12 2.26 24.35
CA TYR A 25 -0.89 1.38 23.21
C TYR A 25 -2.00 0.33 23.15
N ASP A 26 -2.85 0.41 22.12
CA ASP A 26 -3.91 -0.57 21.87
C ASP A 26 -3.46 -1.53 20.77
N PRO A 27 -3.06 -2.77 21.11
CA PRO A 27 -2.58 -3.73 20.12
C PRO A 27 -3.63 -4.06 19.04
N SER A 28 -4.91 -3.73 19.25
CA SER A 28 -5.98 -3.97 18.26
C SER A 28 -5.82 -3.15 16.98
N TYR A 29 -5.05 -2.05 17.02
CA TYR A 29 -4.86 -1.14 15.88
C TYR A 29 -3.38 -1.00 15.46
N HIS A 30 -2.50 -1.82 16.01
CA HIS A 30 -1.06 -1.76 15.73
C HIS A 30 -0.53 -3.09 15.19
N LEU A 31 0.24 -3.01 14.12
CA LEU A 31 1.07 -4.11 13.63
C LEU A 31 2.52 -3.79 13.95
N HIS A 32 3.25 -4.75 14.51
CA HIS A 32 4.66 -4.61 14.87
C HIS A 32 5.43 -5.87 14.50
N TRP A 33 6.71 -5.69 14.17
CA TRP A 33 7.64 -6.76 13.84
C TRP A 33 8.96 -6.51 14.56
N THR A 34 9.64 -7.58 14.95
CA THR A 34 10.93 -7.51 15.65
C THR A 34 12.12 -7.65 14.70
N THR A 35 11.87 -8.00 13.43
CA THR A 35 12.90 -8.20 12.41
C THR A 35 12.49 -7.52 11.10
N PRO A 36 13.45 -7.08 10.27
CA PRO A 36 13.16 -6.58 8.93
C PRO A 36 12.45 -7.62 8.05
N ALA A 37 11.72 -7.15 7.04
CA ALA A 37 11.03 -8.00 6.08
C ALA A 37 12.04 -8.76 5.20
N SER A 38 11.90 -10.09 5.13
CA SER A 38 12.72 -10.96 4.27
C SER A 38 12.19 -11.06 2.83
N SER A 39 10.95 -10.66 2.59
CA SER A 39 10.30 -10.68 1.28
C SER A 39 9.24 -9.58 1.18
N TRP A 40 8.78 -9.28 -0.04
CA TRP A 40 7.75 -8.26 -0.27
C TRP A 40 6.47 -8.52 0.53
N ALA A 41 6.06 -9.79 0.68
CA ALA A 41 4.85 -10.17 1.40
C ALA A 41 4.92 -9.89 2.92
N ALA A 42 6.12 -9.72 3.48
CA ALA A 42 6.34 -9.42 4.89
C ALA A 42 6.55 -7.91 5.16
N THR A 43 6.42 -7.07 4.15
CA THR A 43 6.59 -5.61 4.28
C THR A 43 5.39 -4.94 4.94
N ALA A 44 5.60 -3.78 5.56
CA ALA A 44 4.51 -2.95 6.08
C ALA A 44 3.99 -2.02 4.96
N PRO A 45 2.72 -2.15 4.53
CA PRO A 45 2.16 -1.29 3.50
C PRO A 45 1.66 0.04 4.07
N ILE A 46 1.95 1.13 3.37
CA ILE A 46 1.39 2.47 3.63
C ILE A 46 0.86 3.07 2.33
N GLY A 47 -0.11 3.99 2.42
CA GLY A 47 -0.61 4.70 1.25
C GLY A 47 -1.64 5.77 1.56
N ASN A 48 -1.92 6.62 0.57
CA ASN A 48 -2.89 7.71 0.66
C ASN A 48 -4.03 7.58 -0.35
N GLY A 49 -4.26 6.37 -0.86
CA GLY A 49 -5.25 6.08 -1.90
C GLY A 49 -4.75 6.32 -3.34
N ARG A 50 -3.68 7.09 -3.54
CA ARG A 50 -3.03 7.28 -4.85
C ARG A 50 -1.63 6.69 -4.91
N LEU A 51 -0.79 7.10 -3.96
CA LEU A 51 0.56 6.57 -3.77
C LEU A 51 0.53 5.48 -2.71
N GLY A 52 1.33 4.44 -2.93
CA GLY A 52 1.57 3.37 -1.98
C GLY A 52 3.05 3.07 -1.85
N ALA A 53 3.46 2.60 -0.67
CA ALA A 53 4.79 2.10 -0.43
C ALA A 53 4.75 0.86 0.47
N SER A 54 5.62 -0.10 0.20
CA SER A 54 5.90 -1.26 1.05
C SER A 54 7.26 -1.05 1.72
N ILE A 55 7.28 -1.00 3.05
CA ILE A 55 8.46 -0.72 3.87
C ILE A 55 9.10 -2.04 4.34
N TYR A 56 10.41 -2.19 4.15
CA TYR A 56 11.14 -3.40 4.54
C TYR A 56 11.71 -3.31 5.97
N GLY A 57 12.08 -2.12 6.44
CA GLY A 57 12.62 -1.90 7.78
C GLY A 57 14.06 -2.39 7.97
N THR A 58 14.87 -2.39 6.91
CA THR A 58 16.27 -2.84 6.93
C THR A 58 17.21 -1.77 7.50
N VAL A 59 18.16 -2.19 8.34
CA VAL A 59 18.96 -1.28 9.18
C VAL A 59 20.04 -0.50 8.42
N SER A 60 20.81 -1.15 7.55
CA SER A 60 21.93 -0.49 6.84
C SER A 60 21.46 0.31 5.63
N THR A 61 20.62 -0.32 4.81
CA THR A 61 20.01 0.26 3.61
C THR A 61 18.54 -0.09 3.60
N GLU A 62 17.66 0.90 3.80
CA GLU A 62 16.21 0.71 3.70
C GLU A 62 15.80 0.50 2.24
N LYS A 63 14.82 -0.37 2.03
CA LYS A 63 14.20 -0.58 0.72
C LYS A 63 12.70 -0.29 0.80
N LEU A 64 12.21 0.51 -0.13
CA LEU A 64 10.79 0.76 -0.31
C LEU A 64 10.37 0.32 -1.71
N SER A 65 9.32 -0.51 -1.81
CA SER A 65 8.66 -0.73 -3.11
C SER A 65 7.54 0.28 -3.26
N LEU A 66 7.56 1.07 -4.33
CA LEU A 66 6.64 2.18 -4.56
C LEU A 66 5.59 1.81 -5.62
N ASN A 67 4.38 2.33 -5.44
CA ASN A 67 3.26 2.19 -6.36
C ASN A 67 2.53 3.53 -6.54
N GLU A 68 1.96 3.74 -7.73
CA GLU A 68 1.08 4.86 -8.04
C GLU A 68 -0.11 4.35 -8.87
N ASN A 69 -1.34 4.66 -8.44
CA ASN A 69 -2.58 4.07 -8.94
C ASN A 69 -2.82 4.23 -10.46
N SER A 70 -2.24 5.23 -11.11
CA SER A 70 -2.43 5.51 -12.54
C SER A 70 -1.44 4.81 -13.47
N ILE A 71 -0.48 4.06 -12.93
CA ILE A 71 0.52 3.35 -13.74
C ILE A 71 -0.03 2.02 -14.24
N TRP A 72 -0.50 2.02 -15.47
CA TRP A 72 -1.04 0.85 -16.17
C TRP A 72 -0.39 0.68 -17.54
N SER A 73 -0.35 -0.56 -18.03
CA SER A 73 0.21 -0.85 -19.34
C SER A 73 -0.66 -0.34 -20.48
N GLY A 74 0.00 0.22 -21.50
CA GLY A 74 -0.60 0.55 -22.79
C GLY A 74 -1.63 1.68 -22.76
N PRO A 75 -2.08 2.12 -23.96
CA PRO A 75 -3.07 3.16 -24.07
C PRO A 75 -4.48 2.66 -23.73
N TRP A 76 -5.41 3.61 -23.64
CA TRP A 76 -6.84 3.33 -23.65
C TRP A 76 -7.23 2.42 -24.83
N LEU A 77 -8.18 1.53 -24.60
CA LEU A 77 -8.69 0.60 -25.60
C LEU A 77 -10.22 0.67 -25.61
N ASN A 78 -10.80 0.86 -26.79
CA ASN A 78 -12.21 0.56 -27.01
C ASN A 78 -12.36 -0.97 -27.02
N ARG A 79 -13.06 -1.51 -26.04
CA ARG A 79 -13.29 -2.96 -25.91
C ARG A 79 -14.70 -3.40 -26.33
N SER A 80 -15.51 -2.47 -26.83
CA SER A 80 -16.83 -2.79 -27.34
C SER A 80 -16.70 -3.60 -28.62
N ASN A 81 -17.23 -4.83 -28.60
CA ASN A 81 -17.27 -5.67 -29.78
C ASN A 81 -18.43 -5.21 -30.70
N PRO A 82 -18.15 -4.81 -31.95
CA PRO A 82 -19.18 -4.30 -32.86
C PRO A 82 -20.21 -5.36 -33.25
N ASN A 83 -19.87 -6.64 -33.17
CA ASN A 83 -20.75 -7.74 -33.56
C ASN A 83 -21.80 -8.06 -32.48
N SER A 84 -21.62 -7.56 -31.25
CA SER A 84 -22.43 -7.98 -30.10
C SER A 84 -23.90 -7.63 -30.24
N LEU A 85 -24.22 -6.47 -30.82
CA LEU A 85 -25.61 -6.07 -31.02
C LEU A 85 -26.30 -6.95 -32.06
N GLY A 86 -25.61 -7.28 -33.15
CA GLY A 86 -26.16 -8.11 -34.23
C GLY A 86 -26.40 -9.56 -33.83
N ALA A 87 -25.57 -10.12 -32.96
CA ALA A 87 -25.69 -11.49 -32.47
C ALA A 87 -26.76 -11.67 -31.36
N LEU A 88 -27.17 -10.58 -30.71
CA LEU A 88 -28.01 -10.62 -29.51
C LEU A 88 -29.34 -11.36 -29.72
N ASP A 89 -30.03 -11.09 -30.82
CA ASP A 89 -31.35 -11.69 -31.08
C ASP A 89 -31.24 -13.17 -31.43
N GLY A 90 -30.21 -13.57 -32.19
CA GLY A 90 -29.94 -14.97 -32.50
C GLY A 90 -29.63 -15.81 -31.26
N ILE A 91 -28.79 -15.26 -30.36
CA ILE A 91 -28.45 -15.91 -29.08
C ILE A 91 -29.70 -16.09 -28.21
N ARG A 92 -30.57 -15.06 -28.13
CA ARG A 92 -31.83 -15.15 -27.37
C ARG A 92 -32.75 -16.25 -27.89
N SER A 93 -32.88 -16.39 -29.22
CA SER A 93 -33.68 -17.46 -29.81
C SER A 93 -33.14 -18.84 -29.44
N LEU A 94 -31.83 -19.07 -29.54
CA LEU A 94 -31.19 -20.32 -29.14
C LEU A 94 -31.44 -20.66 -27.66
N LEU A 95 -31.40 -19.66 -26.78
CA LEU A 95 -31.71 -19.84 -25.36
C LEU A 95 -33.17 -20.25 -25.12
N VAL A 96 -34.11 -19.65 -25.86
CA VAL A 96 -35.55 -20.00 -25.78
C VAL A 96 -35.81 -21.42 -26.29
N GLU A 97 -35.09 -21.84 -27.34
CA GLU A 97 -35.17 -23.18 -27.91
C GLU A 97 -34.48 -24.25 -27.04
N GLY A 98 -33.73 -23.83 -26.03
CA GLY A 98 -33.01 -24.72 -25.11
C GLY A 98 -31.63 -25.17 -25.62
N ASP A 99 -31.15 -24.65 -26.75
CA ASP A 99 -29.80 -24.91 -27.24
C ASP A 99 -28.76 -24.03 -26.52
N LEU A 100 -28.41 -24.46 -25.31
CA LEU A 100 -27.42 -23.78 -24.47
C LEU A 100 -26.01 -23.85 -25.07
N THR A 101 -25.70 -24.90 -25.84
CA THR A 101 -24.35 -25.09 -26.40
C THR A 101 -24.13 -24.14 -27.57
N GLY A 102 -25.10 -24.06 -28.49
CA GLY A 102 -25.09 -23.11 -29.59
C GLY A 102 -25.10 -21.67 -29.09
N ALA A 103 -25.99 -21.34 -28.16
CA ALA A 103 -26.05 -20.01 -27.55
C ALA A 103 -24.72 -19.61 -26.89
N GLY A 104 -24.10 -20.52 -26.14
CA GLY A 104 -22.82 -20.29 -25.49
C GLY A 104 -21.69 -20.04 -26.49
N LYS A 105 -21.62 -20.82 -27.58
CA LYS A 105 -20.65 -20.63 -28.65
C LYS A 105 -20.81 -19.26 -29.32
N GLU A 106 -22.01 -18.92 -29.77
CA GLU A 106 -22.30 -17.65 -30.44
C GLU A 106 -22.01 -16.44 -29.54
N THR A 107 -22.28 -16.57 -28.23
CA THR A 107 -21.95 -15.55 -27.23
C THR A 107 -20.44 -15.34 -27.13
N LEU A 108 -19.66 -16.42 -27.04
CA LEU A 108 -18.21 -16.33 -26.90
C LEU A 108 -17.56 -15.73 -28.16
N GLU A 109 -18.07 -16.08 -29.34
CA GLU A 109 -17.55 -15.60 -30.62
C GLU A 109 -17.92 -14.12 -30.89
N ASN A 110 -19.14 -13.70 -30.57
CA ASN A 110 -19.67 -12.39 -31.00
C ASN A 110 -19.82 -11.35 -29.89
N MET A 111 -19.82 -11.77 -28.62
CA MET A 111 -20.07 -10.88 -27.47
C MET A 111 -18.86 -10.71 -26.54
N ALA A 112 -17.76 -11.44 -26.76
CA ALA A 112 -16.51 -11.19 -26.06
C ALA A 112 -15.89 -9.85 -26.50
N GLY A 113 -15.31 -9.10 -25.55
CA GLY A 113 -14.67 -7.82 -25.84
C GLY A 113 -13.41 -7.93 -26.70
N THR A 114 -13.19 -6.96 -27.59
CA THR A 114 -12.04 -6.91 -28.50
C THR A 114 -11.12 -5.73 -28.12
N THR A 115 -9.88 -5.86 -27.67
CA THR A 115 -9.02 -6.99 -27.28
C THR A 115 -9.47 -7.66 -25.97
N THR A 116 -9.25 -8.96 -25.84
CA THR A 116 -9.66 -9.78 -24.68
C THR A 116 -8.82 -9.58 -23.42
N SER A 117 -7.63 -8.97 -23.52
CA SER A 117 -6.73 -8.81 -22.38
C SER A 117 -6.95 -7.48 -21.64
N PRO A 118 -7.12 -7.51 -20.30
CA PRO A 118 -7.12 -6.29 -19.49
C PRO A 118 -5.72 -5.65 -19.49
N ARG A 119 -5.66 -4.34 -19.18
CA ARG A 119 -4.37 -3.70 -18.92
C ARG A 119 -3.84 -4.18 -17.56
N GLN A 120 -2.53 -4.18 -17.43
CA GLN A 120 -1.84 -4.66 -16.22
C GLN A 120 -1.35 -3.46 -15.42
N PHE A 121 -1.64 -3.47 -14.12
CA PHE A 121 -1.03 -2.55 -13.18
C PHE A 121 0.48 -2.78 -13.12
N HIS A 122 1.28 -1.71 -13.09
CA HIS A 122 2.74 -1.80 -13.03
C HIS A 122 3.27 -1.08 -11.78
N PRO A 123 4.31 -1.62 -11.14
CA PRO A 123 4.95 -0.93 -10.03
C PRO A 123 5.60 0.37 -10.49
N LEU A 124 5.61 1.39 -9.62
CA LEU A 124 6.34 2.62 -9.89
C LEU A 124 7.85 2.36 -9.87
N GLY A 125 8.32 1.54 -8.92
CA GLY A 125 9.72 1.17 -8.81
C GLY A 125 10.16 0.95 -7.36
N GLY A 126 11.47 0.90 -7.15
CA GLY A 126 12.09 0.82 -5.83
C GLY A 126 12.78 2.13 -5.44
N LEU A 127 12.73 2.45 -4.16
CA LEU A 127 13.56 3.49 -3.53
C LEU A 127 14.47 2.82 -2.50
N GLU A 128 15.76 3.12 -2.56
CA GLU A 128 16.73 2.65 -1.57
C GLU A 128 17.30 3.85 -0.81
N VAL A 129 17.39 3.71 0.51
CA VAL A 129 17.94 4.75 1.39
C VAL A 129 19.06 4.12 2.20
N GLY A 130 20.30 4.43 1.83
CA GLY A 130 21.48 4.05 2.60
C GLY A 130 21.67 4.98 3.79
N PHE A 131 21.75 4.44 5.01
CA PHE A 131 21.94 5.23 6.22
C PHE A 131 23.41 5.48 6.55
N GLY A 132 24.34 4.89 5.80
CA GLY A 132 25.77 5.08 6.01
C GLY A 132 26.32 4.40 7.26
N TYR A 133 25.59 3.45 7.84
CA TYR A 133 26.17 2.51 8.79
C TYR A 133 27.17 1.64 8.04
N GLY A 134 28.46 1.98 8.21
CA GLY A 134 29.57 1.31 7.55
C GLY A 134 29.74 -0.14 8.00
N GLU A 135 30.32 -0.93 7.10
CA GLU A 135 30.97 -2.20 7.39
C GLU A 135 31.85 -2.03 8.63
N GLY A 136 31.37 -2.50 9.78
CA GLY A 136 32.21 -2.67 10.95
C GLY A 136 33.22 -3.75 10.60
N GLU A 137 34.50 -3.38 10.63
CA GLU A 137 35.63 -4.29 10.51
C GLU A 137 35.34 -5.60 11.25
N GLU A 138 35.51 -6.73 10.56
CA GLU A 138 35.56 -8.05 11.18
C GLU A 138 36.70 -8.02 12.20
N GLY A 139 36.37 -7.81 13.47
CA GLY A 139 37.28 -8.03 14.57
C GLY A 139 37.56 -9.52 14.67
N GLU A 140 38.70 -9.95 14.15
CA GLU A 140 39.34 -11.20 14.56
C GLU A 140 39.40 -11.26 16.09
N GLY A 141 38.84 -12.32 16.66
CA GLY A 141 38.91 -12.68 18.07
C GLY A 141 38.84 -14.19 18.23
#